data_AF-A0A139AMB8-F1
#
_entry.id   AF-A0A139AMB8-F1
#
_cell.length_a   1.000
_cell.length_b   1.000
_cell.length_c   1.000
_cell.angle_alpha   90.00
_cell.angle_beta   90.00
_cell.angle_gamma   90.00
#
_symmetry.space_group_name_H-M   'P 1'
#
loop_
_entity.id
_entity.type
_entity.pdbx_description
1 polymer ?
#
loop_
_entity_poly.entity_id
_entity_poly.type
_entity_poly.pdbx_seq_one_letter_code
_entity_poly.pdbx_strand_id
1 'polypeptide(L)'
;MMEFGEKLDNLVDALVVGHLRHGTEDMKKFKFTMDDIKICLQNDLNELSSSTKQMRQELAALVNITTDSLTLMKEVEQYLQKHQVESTKKSLERFNALKDELDTGLAVIIHRLGEAPEIRVTEAVERMRKDLYPDLSRWTSTKIEFKIACIALRTFAKVVALDLSSKRLGDEEIKDLVEAIVNNQRWRIQRLYLSGKCTRMGPIR
;
A
#
# COMPACT_ATOMS: atom_id res chain seq x y z
N MET A 1 2.06 -37.39 -43.07
CA MET A 1 1.75 -37.50 -44.52
C MET A 1 2.89 -38.11 -45.35
N MET A 2 4.13 -38.19 -44.86
CA MET A 2 5.24 -38.85 -45.59
C MET A 2 5.25 -40.40 -45.49
N GLU A 3 4.72 -40.99 -44.41
CA GLU A 3 4.76 -42.45 -44.20
C GLU A 3 3.79 -43.28 -45.07
N PHE A 4 2.78 -42.67 -45.69
CA PHE A 4 1.80 -43.41 -46.51
C PHE A 4 2.30 -43.62 -47.94
N GLY A 5 3.07 -42.65 -48.48
CA GLY A 5 3.72 -42.77 -49.79
C GLY A 5 4.78 -43.87 -49.79
N GLU A 6 5.65 -43.89 -48.78
CA GLU A 6 6.68 -44.95 -48.64
C GLU A 6 6.07 -46.35 -48.48
N LYS A 7 4.93 -46.48 -47.80
CA LYS A 7 4.25 -47.78 -47.67
C LYS A 7 3.62 -48.24 -48.98
N LEU A 8 3.16 -47.33 -49.83
CA LEU A 8 2.58 -47.65 -51.14
C LEU A 8 3.67 -48.02 -52.16
N ASP A 9 4.78 -47.29 -52.18
CA ASP A 9 5.91 -47.60 -53.06
C ASP A 9 6.55 -48.95 -52.68
N ASN A 10 6.71 -49.24 -51.39
CA ASN A 10 7.18 -50.56 -50.93
C ASN A 10 6.20 -51.71 -51.25
N LEU A 11 4.89 -51.45 -51.27
CA LEU A 11 3.88 -52.46 -51.63
C LEU A 11 3.90 -52.75 -53.14
N VAL A 12 4.04 -51.70 -53.96
CA VAL A 12 4.15 -51.82 -55.42
C VAL A 12 5.46 -52.53 -55.78
N ASP A 13 6.58 -52.19 -55.14
CA ASP A 13 7.86 -52.87 -55.35
C ASP A 13 7.81 -54.34 -54.89
N ALA A 14 7.16 -54.65 -53.76
CA ALA A 14 6.97 -56.04 -53.33
C ALA A 14 6.08 -56.85 -54.29
N LEU A 15 5.04 -56.23 -54.85
CA LEU A 15 4.14 -56.85 -55.82
C LEU A 15 4.80 -57.08 -57.18
N VAL A 16 5.60 -56.12 -57.66
CA VAL A 16 6.30 -56.18 -58.95
C VAL A 16 7.52 -57.11 -58.89
N VAL A 17 8.31 -57.06 -57.80
CA VAL A 17 9.52 -57.89 -57.62
C VAL A 17 9.16 -59.35 -57.26
N GLY A 18 8.05 -59.57 -56.54
CA GLY A 18 7.53 -60.92 -56.27
C GLY A 18 6.96 -61.62 -57.52
N HIS A 19 6.41 -60.88 -58.48
CA HIS A 19 5.78 -61.42 -59.69
C HIS A 19 6.76 -61.94 -60.76
N LEU A 20 8.03 -61.56 -60.71
CA LEU A 20 8.99 -61.84 -61.79
C LEU A 20 10.02 -62.94 -61.51
N ARG A 21 10.05 -63.56 -60.32
CA ARG A 21 11.13 -64.51 -59.99
C ARG A 21 10.77 -65.94 -59.63
N HIS A 22 9.58 -66.27 -59.12
CA HIS A 22 9.31 -67.66 -58.72
C HIS A 22 7.94 -68.14 -59.22
N GLY A 23 8.02 -68.93 -60.28
CA GLY A 23 6.90 -69.57 -60.92
C GLY A 23 6.14 -70.54 -60.01
N THR A 24 4.82 -70.34 -59.98
CA THR A 24 3.82 -71.24 -60.58
C THR A 24 3.42 -72.58 -59.95
N GLU A 25 3.94 -73.06 -58.82
CA GLU A 25 3.41 -74.32 -58.24
C GLU A 25 2.61 -74.19 -56.92
N ASP A 26 3.01 -73.36 -55.96
CA ASP A 26 2.29 -73.26 -54.66
C ASP A 26 1.28 -72.10 -54.54
N MET A 27 1.27 -71.15 -55.49
CA MET A 27 0.26 -70.06 -55.51
C MET A 27 -1.12 -70.50 -56.07
N LYS A 28 -1.32 -71.78 -56.40
CA LYS A 28 -2.63 -72.30 -56.83
C LYS A 28 -3.67 -72.41 -55.70
N LYS A 29 -3.29 -72.18 -54.43
CA LYS A 29 -4.22 -72.31 -53.28
C LYS A 29 -4.81 -71.01 -52.74
N PHE A 30 -4.33 -69.85 -53.14
CA PHE A 30 -4.92 -68.56 -52.76
C PHE A 30 -5.32 -67.79 -54.02
N LYS A 31 -6.47 -68.18 -54.60
CA LYS A 31 -7.18 -67.31 -55.53
C LYS A 31 -7.92 -66.26 -54.71
N PHE A 32 -7.24 -65.17 -54.35
CA PHE A 32 -7.98 -63.95 -54.04
C PHE A 32 -8.66 -63.51 -55.32
N THR A 33 -9.99 -63.48 -55.29
CA THR A 33 -10.74 -62.91 -56.40
C THR A 33 -10.63 -61.38 -56.33
N MET A 34 -10.86 -60.73 -57.46
CA MET A 34 -10.92 -59.26 -57.49
C MET A 34 -11.96 -58.71 -56.51
N ASP A 35 -13.02 -59.49 -56.25
CA ASP A 35 -14.08 -59.16 -55.30
C ASP A 35 -13.58 -59.20 -53.85
N ASP A 36 -12.74 -60.18 -53.49
CA ASP A 36 -12.15 -60.27 -52.14
C ASP A 36 -11.26 -59.04 -51.84
N ILE A 37 -10.45 -58.60 -52.82
CA ILE A 37 -9.61 -57.40 -52.69
C ILE A 37 -10.49 -56.15 -52.54
N LYS A 38 -11.57 -56.05 -53.32
CA LYS A 38 -12.50 -54.92 -53.25
C LYS A 38 -13.20 -54.84 -51.89
N ILE A 39 -13.58 -55.98 -51.32
CA ILE A 39 -14.18 -56.05 -49.98
C ILE A 39 -13.17 -55.59 -48.92
N CYS A 40 -11.93 -56.07 -48.95
CA CYS A 40 -10.89 -55.65 -48.01
C CYS A 40 -10.64 -54.13 -48.07
N LEU A 41 -10.45 -53.58 -49.28
CA LEU A 41 -10.23 -52.14 -49.45
C LEU A 41 -11.43 -51.31 -48.99
N GLN A 42 -12.66 -51.80 -49.19
CA GLN A 42 -13.86 -51.12 -48.71
C GLN A 42 -13.95 -51.12 -47.18
N ASN A 43 -13.54 -52.21 -46.52
CA ASN A 43 -13.50 -52.29 -45.07
C ASN A 43 -12.42 -51.34 -44.50
N ASP A 44 -11.21 -51.37 -45.05
CA ASP A 44 -10.14 -50.45 -44.67
C ASP A 44 -10.58 -49.00 -44.83
N LEU A 45 -11.23 -48.65 -45.95
CA LEU A 45 -11.75 -47.30 -46.21
C LEU A 45 -12.81 -46.90 -45.17
N ASN A 46 -13.70 -47.83 -44.80
CA ASN A 46 -14.74 -47.58 -43.79
C ASN A 46 -14.12 -47.38 -42.39
N GLU A 47 -13.12 -48.18 -42.01
CA GLU A 47 -12.40 -48.02 -40.75
C GLU A 47 -11.64 -46.69 -40.69
N LEU A 48 -10.96 -46.33 -41.79
CA LEU A 48 -10.22 -45.07 -41.90
C LEU A 48 -11.16 -43.86 -41.84
N SER A 49 -12.34 -43.96 -42.47
CA SER A 49 -13.40 -42.95 -42.40
C SER A 49 -13.95 -42.80 -40.98
N SER A 50 -14.22 -43.91 -40.29
CA SER A 50 -14.67 -43.93 -38.90
C SER A 50 -13.63 -43.30 -37.95
N SER A 51 -12.37 -43.71 -38.07
CA SER A 51 -11.25 -43.17 -37.29
C SER A 51 -11.06 -41.68 -37.55
N THR A 52 -11.14 -41.24 -38.80
CA THR A 52 -11.07 -39.82 -39.17
C THR A 52 -12.21 -39.02 -38.54
N LYS A 53 -13.42 -39.57 -38.51
CA LYS A 53 -14.57 -38.93 -37.86
C LYS A 53 -14.37 -38.79 -36.36
N GLN A 54 -13.87 -39.84 -35.70
CA GLN A 54 -13.57 -39.82 -34.26
C GLN A 54 -12.49 -38.77 -33.95
N MET A 55 -11.38 -38.76 -34.69
CA MET A 55 -10.31 -37.76 -34.50
C MET A 55 -10.83 -36.32 -34.65
N ARG A 56 -11.74 -36.06 -35.61
CA ARG A 56 -12.36 -34.73 -35.75
C ARG A 56 -13.21 -34.34 -34.55
N GLN A 57 -13.93 -35.29 -33.95
CA GLN A 57 -14.74 -35.05 -32.76
C GLN A 57 -13.86 -34.75 -31.55
N GLU A 58 -12.80 -35.54 -31.35
CA GLU A 58 -11.82 -35.30 -30.27
C GLU A 58 -11.11 -33.95 -30.44
N LEU A 59 -10.71 -33.61 -31.66
CA LEU A 59 -10.10 -32.31 -31.96
C LEU A 59 -11.06 -31.16 -31.67
N ALA A 60 -12.35 -31.29 -32.03
CA ALA A 60 -13.36 -30.29 -31.73
C ALA A 60 -13.55 -30.10 -30.22
N ALA A 61 -13.55 -31.19 -29.44
CA ALA A 61 -13.64 -31.12 -27.99
C ALA A 61 -12.42 -30.39 -27.37
N LEU A 62 -11.21 -30.69 -27.86
CA LEU A 62 -9.99 -30.01 -27.42
C LEU A 62 -9.99 -28.51 -27.75
N VAL A 63 -10.47 -28.14 -28.94
CA VAL A 63 -10.60 -26.73 -29.34
C VAL A 63 -11.58 -26.00 -28.41
N ASN A 64 -12.70 -26.63 -28.05
CA ASN A 64 -13.66 -26.03 -27.12
C ASN A 64 -13.05 -25.82 -25.73
N ILE A 65 -12.40 -26.84 -25.16
CA ILE A 65 -11.71 -26.74 -23.86
C ILE A 65 -10.66 -25.62 -23.88
N THR A 66 -9.90 -25.51 -24.96
CA THR A 66 -8.89 -24.46 -25.11
C THR A 66 -9.52 -23.07 -25.18
N THR A 67 -10.66 -22.95 -25.87
CA THR A 67 -11.41 -21.70 -26.00
C THR A 67 -11.99 -21.25 -24.66
N ASP A 68 -12.55 -22.19 -23.88
CA ASP A 68 -13.09 -21.92 -22.54
C ASP A 68 -11.97 -21.47 -21.58
N SER A 69 -10.82 -22.16 -21.63
CA SER A 69 -9.64 -21.81 -20.84
C SER A 69 -9.11 -20.41 -21.16
N LEU A 70 -9.07 -20.04 -22.44
CA LEU A 70 -8.68 -18.70 -22.89
C LEU A 70 -9.66 -17.62 -22.41
N THR A 71 -10.95 -17.94 -22.37
CA THR A 71 -11.99 -17.02 -21.89
C THR A 71 -11.82 -16.76 -20.39
N LEU A 72 -11.65 -17.81 -19.59
CA LEU A 72 -11.38 -17.68 -18.15
C LEU A 72 -10.10 -16.89 -17.86
N MET A 73 -9.03 -17.13 -18.62
CA MET A 73 -7.78 -16.38 -18.44
C MET A 73 -7.97 -14.86 -18.65
N LYS A 74 -8.78 -14.47 -19.65
CA LYS A 74 -9.10 -13.05 -19.88
C LYS A 74 -9.91 -12.44 -18.74
N GLU A 75 -10.85 -13.18 -18.16
CA GLU A 75 -11.64 -12.71 -17.01
C GLU A 75 -10.76 -12.49 -15.78
N VAL A 76 -9.85 -13.41 -15.50
CA VAL A 76 -8.87 -13.29 -14.40
C VAL A 76 -7.96 -12.08 -14.62
N GLU A 77 -7.46 -11.88 -15.84
CA GLU A 77 -6.62 -10.73 -16.19
C GLU A 77 -7.35 -9.40 -15.94
N GLN A 78 -8.60 -9.29 -16.39
CA GLN A 78 -9.43 -8.09 -16.17
C GLN A 78 -9.69 -7.83 -14.67
N TYR A 79 -9.96 -8.89 -13.90
CA TYR A 79 -10.17 -8.78 -12.46
C TYR A 79 -8.92 -8.23 -11.76
N LEU A 80 -7.75 -8.77 -12.08
CA LEU A 80 -6.47 -8.36 -11.48
C LEU A 80 -6.12 -6.91 -11.83
N GLN A 81 -6.30 -6.50 -13.09
CA GLN A 81 -6.07 -5.12 -13.53
C GLN A 81 -6.98 -4.14 -12.77
N LYS A 82 -8.29 -4.44 -12.68
CA LYS A 82 -9.25 -3.57 -11.98
C LYS A 82 -8.91 -3.39 -10.50
N HIS A 83 -8.58 -4.47 -9.80
CA HIS A 83 -8.32 -4.42 -8.36
C HIS A 83 -6.97 -3.75 -8.03
N GLN A 84 -5.92 -3.94 -8.85
CA GLN A 84 -4.65 -3.23 -8.66
C GLN A 84 -4.80 -1.71 -8.85
N VAL A 85 -5.51 -1.28 -9.89
CA VAL A 85 -5.75 0.15 -10.16
C VAL A 85 -6.52 0.80 -9.01
N GLU A 86 -7.60 0.15 -8.55
CA GLU A 86 -8.43 0.67 -7.46
C GLU A 86 -7.67 0.77 -6.13
N SER A 87 -6.86 -0.24 -5.79
CA SER A 87 -6.02 -0.22 -4.60
C SER A 87 -4.98 0.91 -4.63
N THR A 88 -4.37 1.13 -5.81
CA THR A 88 -3.37 2.19 -6.00
C THR A 88 -4.01 3.58 -5.88
N LYS A 89 -5.20 3.77 -6.48
CA LYS A 89 -5.97 5.01 -6.40
C LYS A 89 -6.33 5.38 -4.96
N LYS A 90 -6.86 4.44 -4.18
CA LYS A 90 -7.18 4.67 -2.76
C LYS A 90 -5.97 5.04 -1.92
N SER A 91 -4.82 4.43 -2.21
CA SER A 91 -3.57 4.74 -1.51
C SER A 91 -3.09 6.17 -1.81
N LEU A 92 -3.23 6.63 -3.06
CA LEU A 92 -2.91 7.99 -3.48
C LEU A 92 -3.83 9.04 -2.82
N GLU A 93 -5.14 8.77 -2.75
CA GLU A 93 -6.11 9.64 -2.08
C GLU A 93 -5.77 9.85 -0.60
N ARG A 94 -5.39 8.78 0.12
CA ARG A 94 -4.96 8.87 1.52
C ARG A 94 -3.68 9.68 1.70
N PHE A 95 -2.71 9.51 0.80
CA PHE A 95 -1.47 10.28 0.84
C PHE A 95 -1.71 11.78 0.67
N ASN A 96 -2.58 12.16 -0.27
CA ASN A 96 -2.92 13.56 -0.51
C ASN A 96 -3.65 14.18 0.69
N ALA A 97 -4.59 13.45 1.33
CA ALA A 97 -5.26 13.93 2.53
C ALA A 97 -4.27 14.20 3.68
N LEU A 98 -3.31 13.30 3.91
CA LEU A 98 -2.27 13.51 4.93
C LEU A 98 -1.37 14.71 4.62
N LYS A 99 -1.08 14.95 3.34
CA LYS A 99 -0.32 16.12 2.91
C LYS A 99 -1.06 17.43 3.22
N ASP A 100 -2.36 17.49 2.91
CA ASP A 100 -3.19 18.67 3.18
C ASP A 100 -3.30 18.98 4.68
N GLU A 101 -3.40 17.94 5.52
CA GLU A 101 -3.38 18.08 6.98
C GLU A 101 -2.05 18.68 7.47
N LEU A 102 -0.92 18.22 6.91
CA LEU A 102 0.41 18.72 7.26
C LEU A 102 0.59 20.19 6.84
N ASP A 103 0.18 20.53 5.62
CA ASP A 103 0.26 21.90 5.10
C ASP A 103 -0.59 22.87 5.95
N THR A 104 -1.78 22.44 6.36
CA THR A 104 -2.65 23.19 7.29
C THR A 104 -1.99 23.38 8.65
N GLY A 105 -1.39 22.33 9.21
CA GLY A 105 -0.68 22.40 10.49
C GLY A 105 0.52 23.36 10.45
N LEU A 106 1.27 23.34 9.34
CA LEU A 106 2.41 24.23 9.14
C LEU A 106 2.00 25.70 9.07
N ALA A 107 0.91 26.02 8.35
CA ALA A 107 0.38 27.38 8.26
C ALA A 107 0.02 27.97 9.63
N VAL A 108 -0.60 27.16 10.52
CA VAL A 108 -0.93 27.57 11.89
C VAL A 108 0.33 27.88 12.71
N ILE A 109 1.37 27.05 12.59
CA ILE A 109 2.64 27.25 13.30
C ILE A 109 3.32 28.54 12.83
N ILE A 110 3.38 28.77 11.51
CA ILE A 110 3.96 29.98 10.92
C ILE A 110 3.22 31.23 11.41
N HIS A 111 1.89 31.22 11.40
CA HIS A 111 1.09 32.33 11.92
C HIS A 111 1.47 32.68 13.36
N ARG A 112 1.51 31.68 14.25
CA ARG A 112 1.85 31.88 15.67
C ARG A 112 3.28 32.34 15.90
N LEU A 113 4.22 31.89 15.07
CA LEU A 113 5.62 32.34 15.15
C LEU A 113 5.81 33.75 14.59
N GLY A 114 5.01 34.13 13.58
CA GLY A 114 5.02 35.46 12.97
C GLY A 114 4.35 36.54 13.83
N GLU A 115 3.54 36.17 14.82
CA GLU A 115 2.99 37.12 15.79
C GLU A 115 4.10 37.78 16.62
N ALA A 116 4.13 39.11 16.61
CA ALA A 116 5.05 39.90 17.40
C ALA A 116 4.97 39.48 18.89
N PRO A 117 6.11 39.33 19.60
CA PRO A 117 6.13 38.97 21.01
C PRO A 117 5.20 39.84 21.88
N GLU A 118 5.05 41.11 21.52
CA GLU A 118 4.19 42.12 22.17
C GLU A 118 2.70 41.75 22.16
N ILE A 119 2.21 41.15 21.06
CA ILE A 119 0.80 40.71 20.95
C ILE A 119 0.55 39.54 21.90
N ARG A 120 1.47 38.58 21.94
CA ARG A 120 1.41 37.41 22.85
C ARG A 120 1.53 37.84 24.33
N VAL A 121 2.33 38.86 24.62
CA VAL A 121 2.41 39.48 25.95
C VAL A 121 1.09 40.14 26.34
N THR A 122 0.43 40.86 25.42
CA THR A 122 -0.84 41.54 25.70
C THR A 122 -1.96 40.56 26.04
N GLU A 123 -2.07 39.45 25.31
CA GLU A 123 -3.06 38.40 25.61
C GLU A 123 -2.78 37.71 26.96
N ALA A 124 -1.52 37.37 27.23
CA ALA A 124 -1.10 36.78 28.49
C ALA A 124 -1.41 37.71 29.69
N VAL A 125 -1.17 39.01 29.51
CA VAL A 125 -1.50 40.07 30.47
C VAL A 125 -3.00 40.14 30.74
N GLU A 126 -3.84 40.12 29.70
CA GLU A 126 -5.30 40.19 29.85
C GLU A 126 -5.87 38.98 30.57
N ARG A 127 -5.35 37.77 30.32
CA ARG A 127 -5.71 36.56 31.08
C ARG A 127 -5.35 36.70 32.57
N MET A 128 -4.13 37.14 32.87
CA MET A 128 -3.68 37.36 34.25
C MET A 128 -4.43 38.47 35.00
N ARG A 129 -5.00 39.45 34.29
CA ARG A 129 -5.78 40.54 34.89
C ARG A 129 -7.19 40.10 35.30
N LYS A 130 -7.80 39.18 34.55
CA LYS A 130 -9.17 38.71 34.79
C LYS A 130 -9.25 37.63 35.88
N ASP A 131 -8.21 36.81 36.02
CA ASP A 131 -8.19 35.71 36.96
C ASP A 131 -7.55 36.11 38.29
N LEU A 132 -8.29 35.97 39.40
CA LEU A 132 -7.76 36.20 40.76
C LEU A 132 -6.73 35.14 41.17
N TYR A 133 -6.82 33.96 40.54
CA TYR A 133 -5.97 32.78 40.72
C TYR A 133 -5.64 32.16 39.35
N PRO A 134 -4.73 32.76 38.56
CA PRO A 134 -4.41 32.23 37.24
C PRO A 134 -3.72 30.86 37.38
N ASP A 135 -4.37 29.81 36.84
CA ASP A 135 -3.80 28.47 36.76
C ASP A 135 -2.78 28.40 35.61
N LEU A 136 -1.51 28.59 35.94
CA LEU A 136 -0.40 28.51 34.97
C LEU A 136 0.06 27.07 34.70
N SER A 137 -0.57 26.05 35.32
CA SER A 137 -0.29 24.65 34.98
C SER A 137 -0.59 24.35 33.51
N ARG A 138 -1.55 25.08 32.92
CA ARG A 138 -1.97 24.96 31.52
C ARG A 138 -1.09 25.71 30.53
N TRP A 139 -0.20 26.60 30.98
CA TRP A 139 0.70 27.33 30.08
C TRP A 139 1.80 26.38 29.62
N THR A 140 1.97 26.27 28.31
CA THR A 140 2.87 25.29 27.69
C THR A 140 4.33 25.54 28.06
N SER A 141 5.12 24.47 28.05
CA SER A 141 6.45 24.37 28.66
C SER A 141 7.58 25.02 27.84
N THR A 142 7.26 25.92 26.91
CA THR A 142 8.31 26.56 26.10
C THR A 142 8.92 27.75 26.86
N LYS A 143 10.24 27.94 26.73
CA LYS A 143 10.97 29.04 27.40
C LYS A 143 10.40 30.43 27.06
N ILE A 144 9.83 30.59 25.87
CA ILE A 144 9.25 31.85 25.39
C ILE A 144 7.96 32.17 26.15
N GLU A 145 7.08 31.19 26.33
CA GLU A 145 5.82 31.37 27.07
C GLU A 145 6.07 31.69 28.55
N PHE A 146 7.11 31.10 29.15
CA PHE A 146 7.53 31.42 30.51
C PHE A 146 8.06 32.86 30.65
N LYS A 147 8.86 33.33 29.69
CA LYS A 147 9.31 34.73 29.66
C LYS A 147 8.14 35.70 29.50
N ILE A 148 7.19 35.36 28.64
CA ILE A 148 5.94 36.11 28.47
C ILE A 148 5.16 36.18 29.79
N ALA A 149 5.09 35.06 30.54
CA ALA A 149 4.49 35.03 31.88
C ALA A 149 5.22 35.95 32.86
N CYS A 150 6.54 35.97 32.86
CA CYS A 150 7.33 36.85 33.73
C CYS A 150 7.12 38.33 33.39
N ILE A 151 7.04 38.69 32.11
CA ILE A 151 6.73 40.05 31.68
C ILE A 151 5.32 40.47 32.13
N ALA A 152 4.34 39.57 31.97
CA ALA A 152 2.97 39.83 32.42
C ALA A 152 2.89 39.97 33.96
N LEU A 153 3.60 39.11 34.68
CA LEU A 153 3.76 39.15 36.14
C LEU A 153 4.44 40.43 36.62
N ARG A 154 5.40 40.99 35.87
CA ARG A 154 6.05 42.27 36.19
C ARG A 154 5.09 43.46 36.12
N THR A 155 4.11 43.38 35.23
CA THR A 155 3.34 44.56 34.80
C THR A 155 1.95 44.65 35.44
N PHE A 156 1.26 43.53 35.70
CA PHE A 156 -0.18 43.57 36.02
C PHE A 156 -0.70 42.68 37.16
N ALA A 157 0.17 42.04 37.94
CA ALA A 157 -0.29 41.08 38.94
C ALA A 157 -0.81 41.71 40.26
N LYS A 158 -2.14 41.75 40.44
CA LYS A 158 -2.76 41.53 41.77
C LYS A 158 -2.88 40.03 42.08
N VAL A 159 -2.06 39.19 41.43
CA VAL A 159 -2.10 37.74 41.57
C VAL A 159 -1.94 37.39 43.05
N VAL A 160 -2.92 36.69 43.62
CA VAL A 160 -2.93 36.33 45.04
C VAL A 160 -2.26 34.98 45.27
N ALA A 161 -2.39 34.06 44.30
CA ALA A 161 -1.66 32.80 44.30
C ALA A 161 -1.09 32.51 42.91
N LEU A 162 0.15 32.00 42.89
CA LEU A 162 0.85 31.57 41.69
C LEU A 162 1.25 30.10 41.85
N ASP A 163 0.79 29.23 40.96
CA ASP A 163 1.11 27.81 40.98
C ASP A 163 1.98 27.39 39.78
N LEU A 164 3.20 26.96 40.08
CA LEU A 164 4.22 26.46 39.14
C LEU A 164 4.69 25.04 39.53
N SER A 165 3.92 24.33 40.37
CA SER A 165 4.20 23.01 40.92
C SER A 165 4.55 21.92 39.91
N SER A 166 4.03 22.00 38.69
CA SER A 166 4.26 20.98 37.66
C SER A 166 5.35 21.34 36.64
N LYS A 167 6.08 22.45 36.84
CA LYS A 167 7.02 22.96 35.84
C LYS A 167 8.48 22.61 36.17
N ARG A 168 9.24 22.25 35.13
CA ARG A 168 10.71 22.15 35.19
C ARG A 168 11.28 23.55 34.94
N LEU A 169 11.60 24.25 36.02
CA LEU A 169 12.24 25.56 35.95
C LEU A 169 13.76 25.39 36.10
N GLY A 170 14.54 25.99 35.22
CA GLY A 170 15.98 26.12 35.37
C GLY A 170 16.35 27.43 36.07
N ASP A 171 17.64 27.63 36.31
CA ASP A 171 18.14 28.80 37.05
C ASP A 171 17.81 30.13 36.35
N GLU A 172 17.84 30.17 35.02
CA GLU A 172 17.48 31.36 34.25
C GLU A 172 15.98 31.66 34.35
N GLU A 173 15.12 30.63 34.29
CA GLU A 173 13.68 30.82 34.50
C GLU A 173 13.37 31.26 35.93
N ILE A 174 14.09 30.75 36.94
CA ILE A 174 13.94 31.21 38.33
C ILE A 174 14.40 32.67 38.46
N LYS A 175 15.50 33.04 37.82
CA LYS A 175 16.02 34.42 37.83
C LYS A 175 15.04 35.40 37.18
N ASP A 176 14.50 35.06 36.00
CA ASP A 176 13.49 35.85 35.29
C ASP A 176 12.22 36.00 36.15
N LEU A 177 11.81 34.92 36.82
CA LEU A 177 10.68 34.96 37.75
C LEU A 177 10.98 35.94 38.90
N VAL A 178 12.11 35.77 39.60
CA VAL A 178 12.55 36.64 40.71
C VAL A 178 12.63 38.10 40.28
N GLU A 179 13.15 38.38 39.08
CA GLU A 179 13.20 39.74 38.55
C GLU A 179 11.79 40.31 38.33
N ALA A 180 10.86 39.50 37.80
CA ALA A 180 9.46 39.89 37.66
C ALA A 180 8.76 40.10 39.01
N ILE A 181 9.14 39.30 40.03
CA ILE A 181 8.68 39.44 41.42
C ILE A 181 9.09 40.79 42.00
N VAL A 182 10.39 41.07 41.99
CA VAL A 182 10.98 42.24 42.65
C VAL A 182 10.52 43.53 41.99
N ASN A 183 10.38 43.53 40.66
CA ASN A 183 10.09 44.75 39.91
C ASN A 183 8.61 45.09 39.78
N ASN A 184 7.70 44.32 40.39
CA ASN A 184 6.28 44.66 40.38
C ASN A 184 5.83 45.29 41.71
N GLN A 185 5.54 46.59 41.65
CA GLN A 185 5.09 47.37 42.81
C GLN A 185 3.63 47.12 43.24
N ARG A 186 2.89 46.28 42.52
CA ARG A 186 1.46 45.96 42.75
C ARG A 186 1.24 44.56 43.30
N TRP A 187 2.31 43.84 43.63
CA TRP A 187 2.27 42.49 44.13
C TRP A 187 1.51 42.35 45.46
N ARG A 188 0.61 41.37 45.49
CA ARG A 188 -0.08 40.88 46.69
C ARG A 188 -0.12 39.35 46.70
N ILE A 189 0.95 38.71 46.23
CA ILE A 189 1.03 37.24 46.27
C ILE A 189 1.07 36.82 47.74
N GLN A 190 0.06 36.08 48.15
CA GLN A 190 -0.04 35.44 49.45
C GLN A 190 0.48 34.01 49.40
N ARG A 191 0.44 33.37 48.22
CA ARG A 191 0.80 31.96 48.04
C ARG A 191 1.60 31.74 46.76
N LEU A 192 2.76 31.11 46.87
CA LEU A 192 3.61 30.73 45.75
C LEU A 192 3.90 29.23 45.85
N TYR A 193 3.47 28.45 44.85
CA TYR A 193 3.73 27.02 44.78
C TYR A 193 4.83 26.73 43.76
N LEU A 194 6.05 26.51 44.25
CA LEU A 194 7.18 26.03 43.47
C LEU A 194 7.44 24.57 43.85
N SER A 195 6.78 23.63 43.17
CA SER A 195 7.01 22.19 43.40
C SER A 195 7.59 21.47 42.17
N GLY A 196 8.44 22.16 41.42
CA GLY A 196 9.24 21.49 40.39
C GLY A 196 10.27 20.54 41.02
N LYS A 197 10.58 19.43 40.34
CA LYS A 197 11.81 18.66 40.57
C LYS A 197 13.00 19.58 40.26
N CYS A 198 13.38 20.45 41.19
CA CYS A 198 14.52 21.34 41.05
C CYS A 198 15.78 20.48 40.95
N THR A 199 16.36 20.39 39.76
CA THR A 199 17.66 19.77 39.59
C THR A 199 18.72 20.72 40.15
N ARG A 200 19.09 20.50 41.42
CA ARG A 200 20.27 21.05 42.12
C ARG A 200 20.33 22.58 42.20
N MET A 201 19.98 23.14 43.37
CA MET A 201 20.51 24.43 43.77
C MET A 201 22.01 24.28 44.06
N GLY A 202 22.86 24.76 43.15
CA GLY A 202 24.28 24.99 43.45
C GLY A 202 24.43 26.13 44.47
N PRO A 203 25.55 26.19 45.22
CA PRO A 203 25.72 27.22 46.24
C PRO A 203 25.76 28.62 45.62
N ILE A 204 24.97 29.53 46.21
CA ILE A 204 25.01 30.96 45.94
C ILE A 204 26.38 31.47 46.36
N ARG A 205 27.14 32.03 45.41
CA ARG A 205 28.38 32.78 45.67
C ARG A 205 28.10 34.27 45.56
#